data_AF-A0A317ILV3-F1
#
_entry.id   AF-A0A317ILV3-F1
#
_cell.length_a   1.000
_cell.length_b   1.000
_cell.length_c   1.000
_cell.angle_alpha   90.00
_cell.angle_beta   90.00
_cell.angle_gamma   90.00
#
_symmetry.space_group_name_H-M   'P 1'
#
loop_
_entity.id
_entity.type
_entity.pdbx_description
1 polymer ?
#
loop_
_entity_poly.entity_id
_entity_poly.type
_entity_poly.pdbx_seq_one_letter_code
_entity_poly.pdbx_strand_id
1 'polypeptide(L)'
;HSSFLTAGLLFWWPVIQPWPSAARWPRWSMLLYLFLATLPCDVLSGLLVFSDRVAYPMYLSMPGMGGLTPLEDQQCAAALMWTCVTFVFLVAGTILSMQILSPKPRIQEAVSI
;
A
#
# COMPACT_ATOMS: atom_id res chain seq x y z
N HIS A 1 0.48 -18.82 -10.81
CA HIS A 1 -0.35 -18.31 -9.70
C HIS A 1 0.29 -18.52 -8.34
N SER A 2 0.81 -19.69 -7.98
CA SER A 2 1.44 -19.93 -6.67
C SER A 2 2.58 -18.97 -6.32
N SER A 3 3.40 -18.56 -7.30
CA SER A 3 4.45 -17.56 -7.12
C SER A 3 3.93 -16.19 -6.64
N PHE A 4 2.77 -15.74 -7.16
CA PHE A 4 2.13 -14.49 -6.73
C PHE A 4 1.60 -14.60 -5.31
N LEU A 5 1.02 -15.74 -4.95
CA LEU A 5 0.54 -15.99 -3.59
C LEU A 5 1.71 -15.99 -2.60
N THR A 6 2.80 -16.68 -2.93
CA THR A 6 4.00 -16.72 -2.07
C THR A 6 4.63 -15.34 -1.94
N ALA A 7 4.76 -14.58 -3.03
CA ALA A 7 5.28 -13.21 -2.98
C ALA A 7 4.39 -12.29 -2.12
N GLY A 8 3.06 -12.42 -2.23
CA GLY A 8 2.12 -11.69 -1.38
C GLY A 8 2.25 -12.06 0.09
N LEU A 9 2.37 -13.35 0.42
CA LEU A 9 2.58 -13.81 1.79
C LEU A 9 3.90 -13.29 2.37
N LEU A 10 4.99 -13.35 1.60
CA LEU A 10 6.30 -12.81 1.99
C LEU A 10 6.26 -11.29 2.17
N PHE A 11 5.47 -10.58 1.34
CA PHE A 11 5.29 -9.15 1.46
C PHE A 11 4.56 -8.75 2.75
N TRP A 12 3.52 -9.50 3.13
CA TRP A 12 2.71 -9.23 4.32
C TRP A 12 3.29 -9.83 5.61
N TRP A 13 4.22 -10.78 5.52
CA TRP A 13 4.85 -11.44 6.67
C TRP A 13 5.48 -10.47 7.69
N PRO A 14 6.27 -9.45 7.28
CA PRO A 14 6.84 -8.47 8.21
C PRO A 14 5.77 -7.52 8.76
N VAL A 15 4.66 -7.34 8.05
CA VAL A 15 3.54 -6.47 8.44
C VAL A 15 2.71 -7.10 9.56
N ILE A 16 2.36 -8.37 9.40
CA ILE A 16 1.50 -9.08 10.34
C ILE A 16 2.26 -9.49 11.61
N GLN A 17 3.58 -9.70 11.53
CA GLN A 17 4.44 -10.16 12.64
C GLN A 17 3.77 -11.25 13.51
N PRO A 18 3.70 -12.51 13.04
CA PRO A 18 3.09 -13.58 13.81
C PRO A 18 3.80 -13.73 15.17
N TRP A 19 3.00 -13.68 16.25
CA TRP A 19 3.46 -13.91 17.62
C TRP A 19 4.07 -15.33 17.72
N PRO A 20 5.28 -15.54 18.29
CA PRO A 20 6.01 -14.74 19.27
C PRO A 20 7.23 -13.97 18.70
N SER A 21 7.23 -13.64 17.40
CA SER A 21 8.36 -12.96 16.78
C SER A 21 8.47 -11.49 17.24
N ALA A 22 9.45 -11.18 18.09
CA ALA A 22 9.83 -9.80 18.37
C ALA A 22 10.44 -9.17 17.10
N ALA A 23 9.91 -8.00 16.69
CA ALA A 23 10.47 -7.18 15.61
C ALA A 23 11.99 -6.99 15.82
N ARG A 24 12.82 -7.75 15.09
CA ARG A 24 14.29 -7.60 15.13
C ARG A 24 14.76 -6.38 14.34
N TRP A 25 13.88 -5.79 13.53
CA TRP A 25 14.20 -4.67 12.66
C TRP A 25 13.79 -3.33 13.30
N PRO A 26 14.56 -2.26 13.09
CA PRO A 26 14.22 -0.93 13.58
C PRO A 26 12.86 -0.51 13.00
N ARG A 27 11.92 -0.10 13.85
CA ARG A 27 10.53 0.22 13.45
C ARG A 27 10.44 1.26 12.31
N TRP A 28 11.43 2.15 12.19
CA TRP A 28 11.58 3.08 11.07
C TRP A 28 11.78 2.43 9.70
N SER A 29 12.47 1.29 9.63
CA SER A 29 12.64 0.53 8.39
C SER A 29 11.32 -0.01 7.84
N MET A 30 10.34 -0.20 8.72
CA MET A 30 9.01 -0.65 8.34
C MET A 30 8.16 0.45 7.70
N LEU A 31 8.33 1.70 8.15
CA LEU A 31 7.77 2.86 7.47
C LEU A 31 8.37 3.01 6.06
N LEU A 32 9.69 2.87 5.92
CA LEU A 32 10.36 2.90 4.63
C LEU A 32 9.91 1.76 3.71
N TYR A 33 9.75 0.55 4.25
CA TYR A 33 9.27 -0.60 3.50
C TYR A 33 7.85 -0.37 2.95
N LEU A 34 6.94 0.12 3.80
CA LEU A 34 5.57 0.45 3.39
C LEU A 34 5.57 1.59 2.36
N PHE A 35 6.39 2.63 2.55
CA PHE A 35 6.52 3.73 1.58
C PHE A 35 7.04 3.25 0.21
N LEU A 36 8.10 2.44 0.18
CA LEU A 36 8.62 1.88 -1.07
C LEU A 36 7.59 0.99 -1.79
N ALA A 37 6.70 0.34 -1.04
CA ALA A 37 5.64 -0.49 -1.60
C ALA A 37 4.55 0.32 -2.31
N THR A 38 4.36 1.62 -1.98
CA THR A 38 3.38 2.48 -2.68
C THR A 38 3.91 3.00 -4.00
N LEU A 39 5.24 3.21 -4.10
CA LEU A 39 5.87 3.87 -5.25
C LEU A 39 5.46 3.29 -6.61
N PRO A 40 5.40 1.97 -6.83
CA PRO A 40 5.00 1.44 -8.14
C PRO A 40 3.57 1.83 -8.51
N CYS A 41 2.65 1.81 -7.54
CA CYS A 41 1.27 2.22 -7.77
C CYS A 41 1.16 3.73 -7.95
N ASP A 42 1.84 4.53 -7.13
CA ASP A 42 1.82 5.99 -7.23
C ASP A 42 2.40 6.47 -8.56
N VAL A 43 3.52 5.88 -8.99
CA VAL A 43 4.15 6.18 -10.28
C VAL A 43 3.23 5.78 -11.44
N LEU A 44 2.66 4.57 -11.39
CA LEU A 44 1.76 4.10 -12.45
C LEU A 44 0.48 4.93 -12.52
N SER A 45 -0.15 5.23 -11.39
CA SER A 45 -1.33 6.09 -11.34
C SER A 45 -1.02 7.50 -11.82
N GLY A 46 0.08 8.10 -11.38
CA GLY A 46 0.52 9.42 -11.83
C GLY A 46 0.74 9.46 -13.34
N LEU A 47 1.45 8.46 -13.89
CA LEU A 47 1.66 8.35 -15.34
C LEU A 47 0.33 8.23 -16.10
N LEU A 48 -0.64 7.45 -15.60
CA LEU A 48 -1.93 7.27 -16.26
C LEU A 48 -2.86 8.48 -16.14
N VAL A 49 -2.85 9.19 -15.01
CA VAL A 49 -3.62 10.42 -14.79
C VAL A 49 -3.12 11.54 -15.70
N PHE A 50 -1.78 11.74 -15.78
CA PHE A 50 -1.18 12.81 -16.58
C PHE A 50 -0.91 12.42 -18.04
N SER A 51 -1.21 11.19 -18.45
CA SER A 51 -1.06 10.79 -19.84
C SER A 51 -2.22 11.34 -20.67
N ASP A 52 -1.91 12.17 -21.67
CA ASP A 52 -2.87 12.63 -22.70
C ASP A 52 -3.19 11.54 -23.75
N ARG A 53 -2.60 10.34 -23.59
CA ARG A 53 -2.81 9.20 -24.47
C ARG A 53 -3.40 8.03 -23.69
N VAL A 54 -4.38 7.38 -24.30
CA VAL A 54 -4.93 6.11 -23.82
C VAL A 54 -3.83 5.07 -23.94
N ALA A 55 -3.36 4.55 -22.81
CA ALA A 55 -2.28 3.57 -22.75
C ALA A 55 -2.70 2.22 -23.37
N TYR A 56 -4.01 1.96 -23.40
CA TYR A 56 -4.62 0.78 -24.01
C TYR A 56 -5.37 1.13 -25.30
N PRO A 57 -4.69 1.26 -26.45
CA PRO A 57 -5.32 1.59 -27.73
C PRO A 57 -6.37 0.57 -28.18
N MET A 58 -6.40 -0.63 -27.58
CA MET A 58 -7.44 -1.64 -27.81
C MET A 58 -8.84 -1.14 -27.37
N TYR A 59 -8.92 -0.22 -26.39
CA TYR A 59 -10.18 0.41 -25.99
C TYR A 59 -10.76 1.37 -27.03
N LEU A 60 -9.96 1.83 -28.00
CA LEU A 60 -10.45 2.72 -29.08
C LEU A 60 -11.42 2.02 -30.04
N SER A 61 -11.42 0.68 -30.05
CA SER A 61 -12.29 -0.12 -30.92
C SER A 61 -13.64 -0.47 -30.26
N MET A 62 -13.80 -0.14 -28.97
CA MET A 62 -14.96 -0.51 -28.18
C MET A 62 -15.88 0.72 -28.03
N PRO A 63 -17.21 0.60 -28.27
CA PRO A 63 -18.12 1.69 -28.01
C PRO A 63 -18.01 2.06 -26.53
N GLY A 64 -17.67 3.32 -26.23
CA GLY A 64 -17.49 3.78 -24.86
C GLY A 64 -18.71 3.43 -24.01
N MET A 65 -18.52 2.55 -23.02
CA MET A 65 -19.58 2.18 -22.09
C MET A 65 -19.87 3.39 -21.19
N GLY A 66 -20.93 4.15 -21.50
CA GLY A 66 -21.44 5.21 -20.63
C GLY A 66 -21.21 6.65 -21.08
N GLY A 67 -20.74 6.89 -22.32
CA GLY A 67 -20.59 8.26 -22.87
C GLY A 67 -19.31 9.00 -22.43
N LEU A 68 -18.46 8.36 -21.63
CA LEU A 68 -17.11 8.82 -21.31
C LEU A 68 -16.14 8.41 -22.42
N THR A 69 -15.17 9.27 -22.71
CA THR A 69 -14.06 8.89 -23.59
C THR A 69 -13.17 7.85 -22.90
N PRO A 70 -12.51 6.94 -23.64
CA PRO A 70 -11.57 5.97 -23.05
C PRO A 70 -10.43 6.62 -22.25
N LEU A 71 -10.12 7.89 -22.53
CA LEU A 71 -9.12 8.66 -21.81
C LEU A 71 -9.63 9.09 -20.42
N GLU A 72 -10.85 9.62 -20.34
CA GLU A 72 -11.47 10.03 -19.08
C GLU A 72 -11.69 8.85 -18.13
N ASP A 73 -12.10 7.69 -18.67
CA ASP A 73 -12.25 6.46 -17.88
C ASP A 73 -10.90 6.00 -17.29
N GLN A 74 -9.82 6.04 -18.08
CA GLN A 74 -8.47 5.71 -17.62
C GLN A 74 -7.98 6.66 -16.52
N GLN A 75 -8.19 7.97 -16.69
CA GLN A 75 -7.79 8.98 -15.71
C GLN A 75 -8.58 8.83 -14.41
N CYS A 76 -9.88 8.56 -14.50
CA CYS A 76 -10.73 8.28 -13.34
C CYS A 76 -10.27 7.02 -12.61
N ALA A 77 -10.05 5.92 -13.34
CA ALA A 77 -9.55 4.68 -12.78
C ALA A 77 -8.19 4.87 -12.08
N ALA A 78 -7.27 5.60 -12.70
CA ALA A 78 -5.96 5.89 -12.12
C ALA A 78 -6.06 6.77 -10.86
N ALA A 79 -6.96 7.76 -10.85
CA ALA A 79 -7.23 8.59 -9.67
C ALA A 79 -7.83 7.76 -8.51
N LEU A 80 -8.75 6.84 -8.81
CA LEU A 80 -9.33 5.93 -7.83
C LEU A 80 -8.27 4.97 -7.26
N MET A 81 -7.44 4.38 -8.12
CA MET A 81 -6.33 3.51 -7.70
C MET A 81 -5.38 4.23 -6.73
N TRP A 82 -4.99 5.47 -7.06
CA TRP A 82 -4.14 6.29 -6.21
C TRP A 82 -4.78 6.59 -4.85
N THR A 83 -6.04 7.00 -4.86
CA THR A 83 -6.78 7.34 -3.64
C THR A 83 -6.88 6.13 -2.71
N CYS A 84 -7.29 4.97 -3.23
CA CYS A 84 -7.42 3.75 -2.45
C CYS A 84 -6.10 3.32 -1.80
N VAL A 85 -4.99 3.33 -2.56
CA VAL A 85 -3.65 2.99 -2.02
C VAL A 85 -3.24 3.97 -0.92
N THR A 86 -3.44 5.27 -1.13
CA THR A 86 -3.10 6.30 -0.14
C THR A 86 -3.82 6.04 1.19
N PHE A 87 -5.13 5.72 1.15
CA PHE A 87 -5.89 5.42 2.36
C PHE A 87 -5.38 4.19 3.12
N VAL A 88 -5.11 3.08 2.41
CA VAL A 88 -4.61 1.85 3.06
C VAL A 88 -3.28 2.10 3.77
N PHE A 89 -2.36 2.82 3.12
CA PHE A 89 -1.05 3.13 3.70
C PHE A 89 -1.11 4.18 4.80
N LEU A 90 -2.02 5.16 4.72
CA LEU A 90 -2.27 6.10 5.81
C LEU A 90 -2.77 5.37 7.08
N VAL A 91 -3.69 4.41 6.94
CA VAL A 91 -4.16 3.61 8.08
C VAL A 91 -3.01 2.77 8.66
N ALA A 92 -2.23 2.10 7.82
CA ALA A 92 -1.09 1.32 8.29
C ALA A 92 -0.02 2.20 8.98
N GLY A 93 0.28 3.36 8.41
CA GLY A 93 1.25 4.32 8.95
C GLY A 93 0.80 4.94 10.28
N THR A 94 -0.49 5.26 10.42
CA THR A 94 -1.05 5.77 11.68
C THR A 94 -1.02 4.71 12.78
N ILE A 95 -1.40 3.47 12.48
CA ILE A 95 -1.28 2.34 13.43
C ILE A 95 0.17 2.16 13.88
N LEU A 96 1.13 2.15 12.94
CA LEU A 96 2.54 1.99 13.27
C LEU A 96 3.07 3.17 14.10
N SER A 97 2.65 4.39 13.79
CA SER A 97 3.00 5.58 14.56
C SER A 97 2.47 5.50 16.00
N MET A 98 1.21 5.06 16.17
CA MET A 98 0.64 4.83 17.50
C MET A 98 1.39 3.73 18.28
N GLN A 99 1.83 2.65 17.62
CA GLN A 99 2.62 1.59 18.25
C GLN A 99 4.05 2.04 18.62
N ILE A 100 4.65 2.95 17.85
CA ILE A 100 5.94 3.56 18.18
C ILE A 100 5.80 4.46 19.41
N LEU A 101 4.71 5.24 19.49
CA LEU A 101 4.49 6.21 20.55
C LEU A 101 3.94 5.58 21.85
N SER A 102 3.32 4.40 21.77
CA SER A 102 2.79 3.69 22.93
C SER A 102 3.91 3.19 23.85
N PRO A 103 3.96 3.60 25.13
CA PRO A 103 4.95 3.12 26.09
C PRO A 103 4.82 1.60 26.28
N LYS A 104 5.94 0.86 26.25
CA LYS A 104 5.95 -0.55 26.66
C LYS A 104 5.50 -0.63 28.14
N PRO A 105 4.49 -1.46 28.50
CA PRO A 105 4.16 -1.68 29.90
C PRO A 105 5.39 -2.29 30.58
N ARG A 106 5.91 -1.58 31.60
CA ARG A 106 7.07 -1.99 32.38
C ARG A 106 6.65 -3.13 33.31
N ILE A 107 6.49 -4.34 32.76
CA ILE A 107 6.36 -5.57 33.56
C ILE A 107 7.76 -5.92 34.08
N GLN A 108 8.29 -5.14 35.02
CA GLN A 108 9.59 -5.44 35.62
C GLN A 108 9.78 -4.92 37.05
N GLU A 109 8.84 -4.18 37.64
CA GLU A 109 8.97 -3.68 39.02
C GLU A 109 8.22 -4.52 40.09
N ALA A 110 7.48 -5.57 39.70
CA ALA A 110 6.64 -6.34 40.65
C ALA A 110 7.24 -7.67 41.14
N VAL A 111 8.49 -8.02 40.77
CA VAL A 111 9.14 -9.28 41.20
C VAL A 111 10.29 -9.03 42.20
N SER A 112 10.49 -7.79 42.64
CA SER A 112 11.61 -7.41 43.51
C SER A 112 11.24 -6.84 44.87
N ILE A 113 10.05 -7.15 45.42
CA ILE A 113 9.72 -6.85 46.83
C ILE A 113 9.20 -8.11 47.51
#